data_AF-A0A5C7V949-F1
#
_entry.id   AF-A0A5C7V949-F1
#
_cell.length_a   1.000
_cell.length_b   1.000
_cell.length_c   1.000
_cell.angle_alpha   90.00
_cell.angle_beta   90.00
_cell.angle_gamma   90.00
#
_symmetry.space_group_name_H-M   'P 1'
#
loop_
_entity.id
_entity.type
_entity.pdbx_description
1 polymer ?
#
loop_
_entity_poly.entity_id
_entity_poly.type
_entity_poly.pdbx_seq_one_letter_code
_entity_poly.pdbx_strand_id
1 'polypeptide(L)'
;VMSLDNVIAVAATAQGNMVLLILGLAISIPLVIFGSTLMIKLMERFPVIVTLGAALIGWVGGETIMNDNMLHDYVVAYPWLHYAAAAAGAVLVVALGKFLERRRASASAVT
;
A
#
# COMPACT_ATOMS: atom_id res chain seq x y z
N VAL A 1 0.24 -12.15 4.20
CA VAL A 1 0.18 -12.61 2.79
C VAL A 1 -0.66 -11.61 2.02
N MET A 2 -0.10 -10.99 0.98
CA MET A 2 -0.69 -9.91 0.16
C MET A 2 -1.57 -10.46 -0.99
N SER A 3 -1.97 -11.73 -0.89
CA SER A 3 -2.51 -12.48 -2.02
C SER A 3 -4.04 -12.53 -2.02
N LEU A 4 -4.68 -12.47 -0.85
CA LEU A 4 -6.14 -12.60 -0.75
C LEU A 4 -6.83 -11.34 -1.28
N ASP A 5 -6.35 -10.16 -0.90
CA ASP A 5 -6.81 -8.85 -1.37
C ASP A 5 -6.68 -8.68 -2.88
N ASN A 6 -5.56 -9.11 -3.48
CA ASN A 6 -5.40 -9.12 -4.94
C ASN A 6 -6.34 -10.11 -5.64
N VAL A 7 -6.56 -11.30 -5.06
CA VAL A 7 -7.52 -12.27 -5.60
C VAL A 7 -8.95 -11.76 -5.47
N ILE A 8 -9.30 -11.11 -4.35
CA ILE A 8 -10.62 -10.51 -4.12
C ILE A 8 -10.87 -9.38 -5.13
N ALA A 9 -9.88 -8.55 -5.45
CA ALA A 9 -10.02 -7.50 -6.46
C ALA A 9 -10.33 -8.07 -7.87
N VAL A 10 -9.62 -9.14 -8.26
CA VAL A 10 -9.89 -9.86 -9.52
C VAL A 10 -11.29 -10.50 -9.49
N ALA A 11 -11.66 -11.12 -8.36
CA ALA A 11 -12.98 -11.75 -8.19
C ALA A 11 -14.12 -10.72 -8.23
N ALA A 12 -13.94 -9.55 -7.61
CA ALA A 12 -14.89 -8.45 -7.64
C ALA A 12 -15.08 -7.90 -9.06
N THR A 13 -13.98 -7.80 -9.82
CA THR A 13 -14.01 -7.37 -11.23
C THR A 13 -14.67 -8.40 -12.14
N ALA A 14 -14.56 -9.69 -11.82
CA ALA A 14 -15.16 -10.78 -12.58
C ALA A 14 -16.70 -10.87 -12.42
N GLN A 15 -17.32 -10.12 -11.49
CA GLN A 15 -18.76 -10.00 -11.30
C GLN A 15 -19.52 -11.36 -11.28
N GLY A 16 -18.92 -12.40 -10.70
CA GLY A 16 -19.52 -13.74 -10.62
C GLY A 16 -19.36 -14.63 -11.86
N ASN A 17 -18.69 -14.15 -12.92
CA ASN A 17 -18.36 -14.97 -14.09
C ASN A 17 -17.09 -15.79 -13.84
N MET A 18 -17.26 -17.10 -13.65
CA MET A 18 -16.17 -18.03 -13.38
C MET A 18 -15.08 -18.03 -14.46
N VAL A 19 -15.45 -17.83 -15.73
CA VAL A 19 -14.49 -17.82 -16.85
C VAL A 19 -13.60 -16.57 -16.77
N LEU A 20 -14.19 -15.40 -16.48
CA LEU A 20 -13.44 -14.15 -16.32
C LEU A 20 -12.52 -14.20 -15.10
N LEU A 21 -12.96 -14.85 -14.02
CA LEU A 21 -12.14 -15.03 -12.81
C LEU A 21 -10.90 -15.88 -13.12
N ILE A 22 -11.09 -17.04 -13.76
CA ILE A 22 -9.98 -17.95 -14.09
C ILE A 22 -9.00 -17.27 -15.05
N LEU A 23 -9.49 -16.60 -16.10
CA LEU A 23 -8.63 -15.88 -17.03
C LEU A 23 -7.90 -14.71 -16.37
N GLY A 24 -8.60 -13.95 -15.52
CA GLY A 24 -8.00 -12.84 -14.77
C GLY A 24 -6.88 -13.30 -13.85
N LEU A 25 -7.06 -14.40 -13.12
CA LEU A 25 -6.02 -14.99 -12.27
C LEU A 25 -4.87 -15.58 -13.09
N ALA A 26 -5.18 -16.30 -14.17
CA ALA A 26 -4.17 -16.91 -15.05
C ALA A 26 -3.23 -15.86 -15.67
N ILE A 27 -3.74 -14.68 -16.00
CA ILE A 27 -2.94 -13.57 -16.55
C ILE A 27 -2.24 -12.76 -15.43
N SER A 28 -2.91 -12.54 -14.30
CA SER A 28 -2.40 -11.72 -13.19
C SER A 28 -1.17 -12.35 -12.52
N ILE A 29 -1.16 -13.66 -12.29
CA ILE A 29 -0.06 -14.33 -11.58
C ILE A 29 1.29 -14.17 -12.32
N PRO A 30 1.42 -14.52 -13.62
CA PRO A 30 2.66 -14.29 -14.36
C PRO A 30 3.06 -12.82 -14.37
N LEU A 31 2.11 -11.91 -14.60
CA LEU A 31 2.37 -10.47 -14.64
C LEU A 31 2.97 -9.97 -13.32
N VAL A 32 2.43 -10.40 -12.17
CA VAL A 32 2.94 -10.05 -10.84
C VAL A 32 4.33 -10.63 -10.61
N ILE A 33 4.59 -11.87 -11.03
CA ILE A 33 5.91 -12.50 -10.88
C ILE A 33 6.97 -11.74 -11.68
N PHE A 34 6.71 -11.44 -12.95
CA PHE A 34 7.63 -10.65 -13.79
C PHE A 34 7.78 -9.21 -13.27
N GLY A 35 6.66 -8.58 -12.92
CA GLY A 35 6.62 -7.22 -12.38
C GLY A 35 7.39 -7.09 -11.07
N SER A 36 7.27 -8.06 -10.17
CA SER A 36 8.00 -8.07 -8.89
C SER A 36 9.51 -8.18 -9.10
N THR A 37 9.97 -8.98 -10.07
CA THR A 37 11.40 -9.09 -10.39
C THR A 37 11.96 -7.77 -10.92
N LEU A 38 11.20 -7.08 -11.79
CA LEU A 38 11.57 -5.75 -12.27
C LEU A 38 11.58 -4.72 -11.13
N MET A 39 10.56 -4.75 -10.27
CA MET A 39 10.42 -3.85 -9.13
C MET A 39 11.58 -4.03 -8.14
N ILE A 40 11.97 -5.27 -7.83
CA ILE A 40 13.11 -5.57 -6.95
C ILE A 40 14.38 -4.95 -7.50
N LYS A 41 14.70 -5.17 -8.78
CA LYS A 41 15.87 -4.55 -9.43
C LYS A 41 15.84 -3.03 -9.35
N LEU A 42 14.65 -2.44 -9.51
CA LEU A 42 14.48 -1.00 -9.45
C LEU A 42 14.67 -0.47 -8.03
N MET A 43 14.16 -1.17 -7.01
CA MET A 43 14.36 -0.84 -5.60
C MET A 43 15.83 -0.97 -5.18
N GLU A 44 16.54 -1.97 -5.68
CA GLU A 44 17.99 -2.13 -5.48
C GLU A 44 18.78 -0.98 -6.11
N ARG A 45 18.37 -0.52 -7.31
CA ARG A 45 19.03 0.58 -8.01
C ARG A 45 18.69 1.95 -7.42
N PHE A 46 17.45 2.15 -6.97
CA PHE A 46 16.91 3.40 -6.47
C PHE A 46 16.18 3.19 -5.12
N PRO A 47 16.92 3.12 -4.00
CA PRO A 47 16.33 2.86 -2.68
C PRO A 47 15.31 3.93 -2.23
N VAL A 48 15.37 5.14 -2.80
CA VAL A 48 14.38 6.20 -2.57
C VAL A 48 12.95 5.74 -2.89
N ILE A 49 12.77 4.83 -3.86
CA ILE A 49 11.46 4.30 -4.25
C ILE A 49 10.76 3.61 -3.07
N VAL A 50 11.51 2.95 -2.19
CA VAL A 50 10.95 2.28 -1.01
C VAL A 50 10.32 3.30 -0.07
N THR A 51 11.03 4.40 0.19
CA THR A 51 10.54 5.45 1.08
C THR A 51 9.35 6.21 0.49
N LEU A 52 9.37 6.48 -0.82
CA LEU A 52 8.23 7.09 -1.52
C LEU A 52 7.02 6.16 -1.55
N GLY A 53 7.23 4.86 -1.81
CA GLY A 53 6.17 3.86 -1.79
C GLY A 53 5.53 3.73 -0.40
N ALA A 54 6.35 3.72 0.65
CA ALA A 54 5.85 3.71 2.04
C ALA A 54 5.03 4.97 2.36
N ALA A 55 5.49 6.15 1.94
CA ALA A 55 4.75 7.39 2.12
C ALA A 55 3.38 7.34 1.41
N LEU A 56 3.35 6.83 0.18
CA LEU A 56 2.14 6.71 -0.62
C LEU A 56 1.15 5.69 -0.01
N ILE A 57 1.65 4.56 0.51
CA ILE A 57 0.81 3.60 1.24
C ILE A 57 0.20 4.24 2.49
N GLY A 58 0.98 5.03 3.24
CA GLY A 58 0.47 5.78 4.39
C GLY A 58 -0.57 6.84 4.02
N TRP A 59 -0.37 7.52 2.88
CA TRP A 59 -1.34 8.46 2.33
C TRP A 59 -2.67 7.77 2.00
N VAL A 60 -2.62 6.71 1.18
CA VAL A 60 -3.79 5.94 0.77
C VAL A 60 -4.49 5.33 1.98
N GLY A 61 -3.74 4.83 2.96
CA GLY A 61 -4.31 4.33 4.22
C GLY A 61 -5.04 5.41 5.02
N GLY A 62 -4.47 6.62 5.12
CA GLY A 62 -5.15 7.74 5.78
C GLY A 62 -6.42 8.17 5.03
N GLU A 63 -6.36 8.19 3.71
CA GLU A 63 -7.48 8.51 2.83
C GLU A 63 -8.60 7.48 2.92
N THR A 64 -8.28 6.18 2.87
CA THR A 64 -9.28 5.10 2.96
C THR A 64 -9.96 5.05 4.33
N ILE A 65 -9.23 5.34 5.41
CA ILE A 65 -9.84 5.44 6.75
C ILE A 65 -10.81 6.62 6.82
N MET A 66 -10.44 7.81 6.33
CA MET A 66 -11.34 8.97 6.35
C MET A 66 -12.54 8.81 5.43
N ASN A 67 -12.38 8.10 4.32
CA ASN A 67 -13.46 7.88 3.36
C ASN A 67 -14.41 6.74 3.75
N ASP A 68 -14.20 6.12 4.92
CA ASP A 68 -15.12 5.11 5.45
C ASP A 68 -16.47 5.77 5.85
N ASN A 69 -17.56 5.03 5.63
CA ASN A 69 -18.94 5.51 5.81
C ASN A 69 -19.21 6.01 7.24
N MET A 70 -18.44 5.54 8.23
CA MET A 70 -18.57 5.97 9.62
C MET A 70 -18.05 7.39 9.90
N LEU A 71 -17.21 7.95 9.02
CA LEU A 71 -16.65 9.29 9.16
C LEU A 71 -17.23 10.31 8.15
N HIS A 72 -18.14 9.86 7.29
CA HIS A 72 -18.70 10.65 6.20
C HIS A 72 -19.33 11.98 6.67
N ASP A 73 -20.05 11.96 7.80
CA ASP A 73 -20.69 13.16 8.35
C ASP A 73 -19.70 14.23 8.84
N TYR A 74 -18.54 13.81 9.38
CA TYR A 74 -17.49 14.72 9.86
C TYR A 74 -16.63 15.26 8.72
N VAL A 75 -16.47 14.44 7.69
CA VAL A 75 -15.69 14.73 6.49
C VAL A 75 -16.39 15.76 5.59
N VAL A 76 -17.71 15.65 5.42
CA VAL A 76 -18.51 16.62 4.65
C VAL A 76 -18.49 18.00 5.32
N ALA A 77 -18.37 18.07 6.65
CA ALA A 77 -18.27 19.32 7.39
C ALA A 77 -16.92 20.05 7.19
N TYR A 78 -15.83 19.32 6.91
CA TYR A 78 -14.48 19.89 6.81
C TYR A 78 -13.64 19.17 5.74
N PRO A 79 -13.68 19.62 4.47
CA PRO A 79 -12.95 18.97 3.36
C PRO A 79 -11.43 18.86 3.56
N TRP A 80 -10.84 19.74 4.38
CA TRP A 80 -9.40 19.71 4.67
C TRP A 80 -8.97 18.51 5.52
N LEU A 81 -9.90 17.88 6.26
CA LEU A 81 -9.61 16.73 7.12
C LEU A 81 -9.13 15.52 6.32
N HIS A 82 -9.62 15.34 5.10
CA HIS A 82 -9.12 14.32 4.18
C HIS A 82 -7.63 14.48 3.88
N TYR A 83 -7.22 15.68 3.47
CA TYR A 83 -5.83 15.97 3.15
C TYR A 83 -4.94 15.93 4.40
N ALA A 84 -5.46 16.41 5.54
CA ALA A 84 -4.76 16.36 6.81
C ALA A 84 -4.51 14.92 7.28
N ALA A 85 -5.52 14.04 7.17
CA ALA A 85 -5.39 12.63 7.55
C ALA A 85 -4.48 11.85 6.60
N ALA A 86 -4.57 12.09 5.29
CA ALA A 86 -3.70 11.46 4.32
C ALA A 86 -2.24 11.91 4.49
N ALA A 87 -2.00 13.22 4.71
CA ALA A 87 -0.68 13.74 5.04
C ALA A 87 -0.16 13.18 6.39
N ALA A 88 -1.01 13.12 7.41
CA ALA A 88 -0.65 12.53 8.70
C ALA A 88 -0.29 11.05 8.57
N GLY A 89 -1.05 10.28 7.80
CA GLY A 89 -0.78 8.87 7.51
C GLY A 89 0.57 8.68 6.80
N ALA A 90 0.85 9.48 5.76
CA ALA A 90 2.13 9.45 5.06
C ALA A 90 3.31 9.78 5.98
N VAL A 91 3.20 10.87 6.76
CA VAL A 91 4.25 11.29 7.70
C VAL A 91 4.48 10.23 8.77
N LEU A 92 3.42 9.67 9.34
CA LEU A 92 3.48 8.65 10.37
C LEU A 92 4.19 7.39 9.86
N VAL A 93 3.83 6.89 8.67
CA VAL A 93 4.47 5.70 8.08
C VAL A 93 5.96 5.94 7.80
N VAL A 94 6.33 7.09 7.23
CA VAL A 94 7.74 7.40 6.96
C VAL A 94 8.54 7.58 8.25
N ALA A 95 7.98 8.28 9.24
CA ALA A 95 8.63 8.51 10.53
C ALA A 95 8.86 7.20 11.30
N LEU A 96 7.84 6.34 11.37
CA LEU A 96 7.96 5.01 11.97
C LEU A 96 8.93 4.12 11.21
N GLY A 97 8.88 4.12 9.87
CA GLY A 97 9.82 3.37 9.03
C GLY A 97 11.27 3.73 9.34
N LYS A 98 11.60 5.03 9.34
CA LYS A 98 12.94 5.54 9.68
C LYS A 98 13.32 5.28 11.15
N PHE A 99 12.38 5.37 12.08
CA PHE A 99 12.63 5.10 13.49
C PHE A 99 12.99 3.62 13.73
N LEU A 100 12.26 2.69 13.11
CA LEU A 100 12.51 1.25 13.22
C LEU A 100 13.80 0.84 12.52
N GLU A 101 14.12 1.44 11.38
CA GLU A 101 15.39 1.25 10.67
C GLU A 101 16.58 1.67 11.55
N ARG A 102 16.50 2.85 12.19
CA ARG A 102 17.51 3.32 13.14
C ARG A 102 17.68 2.37 14.33
N ARG A 103 16.59 1.85 14.89
CA ARG A 103 16.65 0.89 16.00
C ARG A 103 17.29 -0.44 15.59
N ARG A 104 17.04 -0.93 14.38
CA ARG A 104 17.71 -2.13 13.85
C ARG A 104 19.20 -1.90 13.62
N ALA A 105 19.59 -0.76 13.07
CA ALA A 105 20.99 -0.39 12.92
C ALA A 105 21.74 -0.31 14.26
N SER A 106 21.10 0.19 15.32
CA SER A 106 21.68 0.21 16.68
C SER A 106 21.75 -1.17 17.34
N ALA A 107 20.85 -2.09 17.03
CA ALA A 107 20.86 -3.46 17.56
C ALA A 107 21.95 -4.34 16.91
N SER A 108 22.27 -4.10 15.62
CA SER A 108 23.32 -4.83 14.90
C SER A 108 24.75 -4.40 15.25
N ALA A 109 24.94 -3.31 16.00
CA ALA A 109 26.25 -2.82 16.41
C ALA A 109 26.75 -3.39 17.75
N VAL A 110 25.98 -4.28 18.40
CA VAL A 110 26.25 -4.81 19.75
C VAL A 110 26.57 -6.32 19.74
N THR A 111 26.56 -6.97 18.57
CA THR A 111 27.01 -8.36 18.34
C THR A 111 28.24 -8.40 17.47
#